data_AF-L8M887-F1
#
_entry.id   AF-L8M887-F1
#
_cell.length_a   1.000
_cell.length_b   1.000
_cell.length_c   1.000
_cell.angle_alpha   90.00
_cell.angle_beta   90.00
_cell.angle_gamma   90.00
#
_symmetry.space_group_name_H-M   'P 1'
#
loop_
_entity.id
_entity.type
_entity.pdbx_description
1 polymer ?
#
loop_
_entity_poly.entity_id
_entity_poly.type
_entity_poly.pdbx_seq_one_letter_code
_entity_poly.pdbx_strand_id
1 'polypeptide(L)' 'MGFRAIERVKGVHHTTVINWVKQIGELLPDAYEPEVIPQVGELDELETFIRAKKTKFGCGRQ' A
#
# COMPACT_ATOMS: atom_id res chain seq x y z
N MET A 1 3.46 -2.54 10.52
CA MET A 1 4.82 -2.72 11.08
C MET A 1 5.69 -1.57 10.58
N GLY A 2 6.28 -0.74 11.45
CA GLY A 2 7.11 0.41 11.02
C GLY A 2 8.61 0.06 10.88
N PHE A 3 9.43 0.96 10.32
CA PHE A 3 10.87 0.72 10.09
C PHE A 3 11.63 0.30 11.36
N ARG A 4 11.34 0.91 12.51
CA ARG A 4 11.92 0.53 13.82
C ARG A 4 11.45 -0.83 14.32
N ALA A 5 10.28 -1.30 13.90
CA ALA A 5 9.81 -2.65 14.24
C ALA A 5 10.54 -3.69 13.40
N ILE A 6 10.82 -3.39 12.12
CA ILE A 6 11.63 -4.24 11.24
C ILE A 6 13.05 -4.37 11.79
N GLU A 7 13.62 -3.27 12.29
CA GLU A 7 14.93 -3.28 12.97
C GLU A 7 14.98 -4.29 14.12
N ARG A 8 13.98 -4.30 15.00
CA ARG A 8 13.92 -5.22 16.16
C ARG A 8 13.85 -6.70 15.74
N VAL A 9 13.26 -6.98 14.58
CA VAL A 9 13.12 -8.35 14.06
C VAL A 9 14.36 -8.79 13.29
N LYS A 10 14.95 -7.89 12.50
CA LYS A 10 16.07 -8.21 11.60
C LYS A 10 17.45 -7.91 12.16
N GLY A 11 17.56 -7.16 13.26
CA GLY A 11 18.84 -6.73 13.82
C GLY A 11 19.59 -5.71 12.96
N VAL A 12 18.89 -5.07 12.01
CA VAL A 12 19.43 -4.07 11.08
C VAL A 12 18.87 -2.70 11.44
N HIS A 13 19.73 -1.69 11.61
CA HIS A 13 19.30 -0.35 12.00
C HIS A 13 18.26 0.21 11.02
N HIS A 14 17.18 0.82 11.53
CA HIS A 14 16.05 1.26 10.70
C HIS A 14 16.43 2.23 9.57
N THR A 15 17.53 3.00 9.71
CA THR A 15 18.02 3.87 8.61
C THR A 15 18.50 3.06 7.41
N THR A 16 19.11 1.89 7.62
CA THR A 16 19.53 0.99 6.54
C THR A 16 18.30 0.45 5.80
N VAL A 17 17.25 0.09 6.53
CA VAL A 17 15.98 -0.34 5.93
C VAL A 17 15.35 0.79 5.10
N ILE A 18 15.38 2.03 5.61
CA ILE A 18 14.89 3.21 4.87
C ILE A 18 15.71 3.43 3.59
N ASN A 19 17.04 3.33 3.66
CA ASN A 19 17.91 3.52 2.50
C ASN A 19 17.67 2.46 1.43
N TRP A 20 17.46 1.20 1.80
CA TRP A 20 17.09 0.15 0.85
C TRP A 20 15.74 0.42 0.17
N VAL A 21 14.75 0.88 0.93
CA VAL A 21 13.44 1.24 0.35
C VAL A 21 13.56 2.41 -0.63
N LYS A 22 14.41 3.41 -0.34
CA LYS A 22 14.70 4.51 -1.28
C LYS A 22 15.36 4.02 -2.57
N GLN A 23 16.39 3.18 -2.45
CA GLN A 23 17.08 2.62 -3.62
C GLN A 23 16.13 1.81 -4.51
N ILE A 24 15.26 0.99 -3.91
CA ILE A 24 14.25 0.24 -4.66
C ILE A 24 13.22 1.19 -5.27
N GLY A 25 12.81 2.23 -4.55
CA GLY A 25 11.90 3.26 -5.05
C GLY A 25 12.43 3.99 -6.29
N GLU A 26 13.73 4.30 -6.33
CA GLU A 26 14.39 4.91 -7.49
C GLU A 26 14.47 3.99 -8.71
N LEU A 27 14.45 2.67 -8.50
CA LEU A 27 14.45 1.67 -9.57
C LEU A 27 13.05 1.36 -10.11
N LEU A 28 12.01 1.82 -9.41
CA LEU A 28 10.63 1.64 -9.85
C LEU A 28 10.26 2.77 -10.82
N PRO A 29 9.51 2.48 -11.90
CA PRO A 29 8.97 3.51 -12.77
C PRO A 29 8.01 4.43 -11.99
N ASP A 30 8.02 5.72 -12.31
CA ASP A 30 7.18 6.75 -11.67
C ASP A 30 5.67 6.44 -11.75
N ALA A 31 5.27 5.68 -12.77
CA ALA A 31 3.92 5.17 -12.93
C ALA A 31 3.95 3.67 -13.20
N TYR A 32 3.04 2.94 -12.54
CA TYR A 32 2.71 1.58 -12.95
C TYR A 32 2.05 1.65 -14.32
N GLU A 33 2.76 1.19 -15.35
CA GLU A 33 2.19 0.93 -16.67
C GLU A 33 1.71 -0.53 -16.68
N PRO A 34 0.42 -0.79 -16.45
CA PRO A 34 -0.09 -2.14 -16.58
C PRO A 34 0.02 -2.58 -18.04
N GLU A 35 0.60 -3.76 -18.28
CA GLU A 35 0.63 -4.38 -19.61
C GLU A 35 -0.79 -4.65 -20.16
N VAL A 36 -1.78 -4.74 -19.25
CA VAL A 36 -3.18 -5.00 -19.58
C VAL A 36 -4.06 -3.97 -18.87
N ILE A 37 -4.78 -3.16 -19.65
CA ILE A 37 -5.83 -2.29 -19.10
C ILE A 37 -6.93 -3.21 -18.54
N PRO A 38 -7.25 -3.15 -17.24
CA PRO A 38 -8.27 -4.02 -16.67
C PRO A 38 -9.61 -3.78 -17.36
N GLN A 39 -10.33 -4.86 -17.66
CA GLN A 39 -11.68 -4.74 -18.20
C GLN A 39 -12.58 -4.06 -17.16
N VAL A 40 -13.50 -3.21 -17.62
CA VAL A 40 -14.39 -2.39 -16.77
C VAL A 40 -15.10 -3.21 -15.67
N GLY A 41 -15.36 -4.50 -15.90
CA GLY A 41 -15.94 -5.40 -14.91
C GLY A 41 -15.06 -5.66 -13.68
N GLU A 42 -13.74 -5.78 -13.84
CA GLU A 42 -12.81 -6.02 -12.72
C GLU A 42 -12.67 -4.78 -11.81
N LEU A 43 -12.80 -3.58 -12.38
CA LEU A 43 -12.78 -2.32 -11.62
C LEU A 43 -14.03 -2.13 -10.76
N ASP A 44 -15.21 -2.52 -11.27
CA ASP A 44 -16.48 -2.44 -10.53
C ASP A 44 -16.52 -3.42 -9.33
N GLU A 45 -15.91 -4.59 -9.50
CA GLU A 45 -15.74 -5.56 -8.41
C GLU A 45 -14.87 -5.00 -7.28
N LEU A 46 -13.78 -4.30 -7.61
CA LEU A 46 -12.92 -3.64 -6.61
C LEU A 46 -13.64 -2.52 -5.88
N GLU A 47 -14.41 -1.68 -6.59
CA GLU A 47 -15.22 -0.62 -5.97
C GLU A 47 -16.25 -1.23 -5.00
N THR A 48 -16.96 -2.27 -5.43
CA THR A 48 -17.95 -2.97 -4.62
C THR A 48 -17.32 -3.62 -3.40
N PHE A 49 -16.12 -4.19 -3.55
CA PHE A 49 -15.38 -4.81 -2.44
C PHE A 49 -14.92 -3.78 -1.40
N ILE A 50 -14.43 -2.62 -1.84
CA ILE A 50 -14.06 -1.50 -0.95
C ILE A 50 -15.30 -0.94 -0.24
N ARG A 51 -16.43 -0.80 -0.95
CA ARG A 51 -17.72 -0.38 -0.38
C ARG A 51 -18.22 -1.36 0.68
N ALA A 52 -18.08 -2.66 0.45
CA ALA A 52 -18.45 -3.70 1.41
C ALA A 52 -17.54 -3.72 2.65
N LYS A 53 -16.28 -3.30 2.51
CA LYS A 53 -15.31 -3.20 3.61
C LYS A 53 -15.45 -1.92 4.45
N LYS A 54 -16.24 -0.92 4.03
CA LYS A 54 -16.53 0.26 4.86
C LYS A 54 -17.38 -0.13 6.07
N THR A 55 -16.74 -0.24 7.24
CA THR A 55 -17.44 -0.31 8.53
C THR A 55 -18.06 1.04 8.89
N LYS A 56 -19.31 1.06 9.38
CA LYS A 56 -20.07 2.27 9.82
C LYS A 56 -19.50 2.97 11.07
N PHE A 57 -18.20 2.92 11.34
CA PHE A 57 -17.63 3.64 12.47
C PHE A 57 -17.29 5.06 12.04
N GLY A 58 -18.17 6.00 12.41
CA GLY A 58 -18.01 7.44 12.16
C GLY A 58 -19.21 8.12 11.52
N CYS A 59 -20.44 7.90 12.00
CA CYS A 59 -21.47 8.93 11.85
C CYS A 59 -21.40 9.82 13.11
N GLY A 60 -21.05 11.09 12.92
CA GLY A 60 -21.19 12.09 13.98
C GLY A 60 -22.62 12.06 14.53
N ARG A 61 -22.76 12.18 15.85
CA ARG A 61 -24.07 12.30 16.52
C ARG A 61 -24.82 13.51 15.95
N GLN A 62 -26.10 13.32 15.65
CA GLN A 62 -27.07 14.40 15.40
C GLN A 62 -27.18 15.33 16.61
#